data_AF-A0ABD1E5L4-F1
#
_entry.id   AF-A0ABD1E5L4-F1
#
_cell.length_a   1.000
_cell.length_b   1.000
_cell.length_c   1.000
_cell.angle_alpha   90.00
_cell.angle_beta   90.00
_cell.angle_gamma   90.00
#
_symmetry.space_group_name_H-M   'P 1'
#
loop_
_entity.id
_entity.type
_entity.pdbx_description
1 polymer ?
#
loop_
_entity_poly.entity_id
_entity_poly.type
_entity_poly.pdbx_seq_one_letter_code
_entity_poly.pdbx_strand_id
1 'polypeptide(L)'
;MIKSRSKLLERQRLRKQKILIYSLNLSSALYFFCAVYQTIQLMQHCGRDFRLSHLWDAYFEQCFMTYLEICLSSATFIGLWTKRGSAYFLAMSFCICTTMIQHFVDILMGIIYVCSYGTDLKAVQAFLEKNYKNYKLGQFFSIQKINRIHNCHKCCGIEGVEDSVVRYDNNTLIPDCCPSTITTCTLDKAFQMGCAPKLLENEPAIIYFHTFSAISIVFQFYTYRMLLITFV
;
A
#
# COMPACT_ATOMS: atom_id res chain seq x y z
N MET A 1 52.91 15.26 -22.37
CA MET A 1 51.48 15.51 -22.68
C MET A 1 50.54 14.36 -22.25
N ILE A 2 50.88 13.09 -22.48
CA ILE A 2 50.03 11.90 -22.19
C ILE A 2 49.65 11.76 -20.70
N LYS A 3 50.59 11.99 -19.78
CA LYS A 3 50.36 11.87 -18.32
C LYS A 3 49.31 12.86 -17.78
N SER A 4 49.22 14.05 -18.37
CA SER A 4 48.21 15.08 -18.02
C SER A 4 46.80 14.67 -18.45
N ARG A 5 46.66 14.07 -19.65
CA ARG A 5 45.38 13.59 -20.18
C ARG A 5 44.80 12.44 -19.35
N SER A 6 45.64 11.52 -18.86
CA SER A 6 45.20 10.42 -17.98
C SER A 6 44.65 10.91 -16.62
N LYS A 7 45.33 11.86 -15.96
CA LYS A 7 44.87 12.44 -14.69
C LYS A 7 43.58 13.23 -14.84
N LEU A 8 43.37 13.90 -15.98
CA LEU A 8 42.13 14.61 -16.27
C LEU A 8 40.96 13.63 -16.43
N LEU A 9 41.16 12.54 -17.18
CA LEU A 9 40.15 11.48 -17.35
C LEU A 9 39.79 10.80 -16.03
N GLU A 10 40.78 10.51 -15.19
CA GLU A 10 40.57 9.91 -13.87
C GLU A 10 39.77 10.82 -12.93
N ARG A 11 40.10 12.12 -12.90
CA ARG A 11 39.32 13.12 -12.16
C ARG A 11 37.89 13.25 -12.68
N GLN A 12 37.69 13.19 -13.99
CA GLN A 12 36.36 13.20 -14.60
C GLN A 12 35.56 11.95 -14.22
N ARG A 13 36.19 10.77 -14.22
CA ARG A 13 35.57 9.50 -13.79
C ARG A 13 35.14 9.55 -12.34
N LEU A 14 36.01 10.02 -11.43
CA LEU A 14 35.71 10.17 -10.01
C LEU A 14 34.59 11.19 -9.75
N ARG A 15 34.57 12.31 -10.48
CA ARG A 15 33.46 13.28 -10.38
C ARG A 15 32.14 12.69 -10.82
N LYS A 16 32.11 11.98 -11.96
CA LYS A 16 30.90 11.29 -12.44
C LYS A 16 30.42 10.25 -11.42
N GLN A 17 31.32 9.44 -10.87
CA GLN A 17 30.98 8.43 -9.87
C GLN A 17 30.42 9.06 -8.58
N LYS A 18 31.00 10.16 -8.10
CA LYS A 18 30.47 10.90 -6.95
C LYS A 18 29.06 11.42 -7.20
N ILE A 19 28.82 12.07 -8.35
CA ILE A 19 27.50 12.57 -8.72
C ILE A 19 26.48 11.43 -8.73
N LEU A 20 26.85 10.28 -9.31
CA LEU A 20 25.97 9.11 -9.40
C LEU A 20 25.60 8.56 -8.02
N ILE A 21 26.56 8.47 -7.10
CA ILE A 21 26.33 8.05 -5.71
C ILE A 21 25.41 9.04 -4.98
N TYR A 22 25.62 10.36 -5.16
CA TYR A 22 24.74 11.37 -4.56
C TYR A 22 23.31 11.27 -5.09
N SER A 23 23.13 11.13 -6.40
CA SER A 23 21.81 10.95 -7.01
C SER A 23 21.11 9.67 -6.52
N LEU A 24 21.86 8.58 -6.36
CA LEU A 24 21.34 7.31 -5.84
C LEU A 24 20.90 7.42 -4.37
N ASN A 25 21.69 8.08 -3.53
CA ASN A 25 21.34 8.34 -2.12
C ASN A 25 20.10 9.22 -2.01
N LEU A 26 20.01 10.28 -2.82
CA LEU A 26 18.85 11.17 -2.81
C LEU A 26 17.57 10.43 -3.25
N SER A 27 17.66 9.65 -4.33
CA SER A 27 16.53 8.84 -4.82
C SER A 27 16.08 7.81 -3.78
N SER A 28 17.03 7.13 -3.15
CA SER A 28 16.75 6.13 -2.10
C SER A 28 16.12 6.77 -0.86
N ALA A 29 16.55 7.98 -0.48
CA ALA A 29 15.96 8.73 0.63
C ALA A 29 14.51 9.12 0.32
N LEU A 30 14.25 9.70 -0.86
CA LEU A 30 12.91 10.10 -1.29
C LEU A 30 11.97 8.88 -1.35
N TYR A 31 12.47 7.78 -1.88
CA TYR A 31 11.73 6.52 -1.93
C TYR A 31 11.40 5.99 -0.52
N PHE A 32 12.38 6.00 0.40
CA PHE A 32 12.15 5.64 1.81
C PHE A 32 11.05 6.49 2.44
N PHE A 33 11.08 7.81 2.26
CA PHE A 33 10.04 8.70 2.80
C PHE A 33 8.67 8.42 2.20
N CYS A 34 8.60 8.10 0.89
CA CYS A 34 7.34 7.70 0.25
C CYS A 34 6.80 6.39 0.85
N ALA A 35 7.64 5.36 1.01
CA ALA A 35 7.25 4.08 1.57
C ALA A 35 6.80 4.19 3.04
N VAL A 36 7.49 5.01 3.85
CA VAL A 36 7.07 5.31 5.23
C VAL A 36 5.72 6.02 5.23
N TYR A 37 5.53 7.05 4.39
CA TYR A 37 4.27 7.76 4.31
C TYR A 37 3.12 6.84 3.87
N GLN A 38 3.35 6.01 2.85
CA GLN A 38 2.37 4.99 2.41
C GLN A 38 2.03 4.01 3.52
N THR A 39 3.02 3.58 4.32
CA THR A 39 2.76 2.73 5.49
C THR A 39 1.89 3.44 6.52
N ILE A 40 2.16 4.71 6.83
CA ILE A 40 1.33 5.51 7.73
C ILE A 40 -0.10 5.61 7.19
N GLN A 41 -0.27 5.91 5.90
CA GLN A 41 -1.57 5.98 5.25
C GLN A 41 -2.32 4.63 5.32
N LEU A 42 -1.64 3.51 5.07
CA LEU A 42 -2.21 2.17 5.21
C LEU A 42 -2.67 1.89 6.65
N MET A 43 -1.90 2.30 7.64
CA MET A 43 -2.24 2.09 9.06
C MET A 43 -3.39 3.00 9.52
N GLN A 44 -3.44 4.24 9.04
CA GLN A 44 -4.46 5.22 9.41
C GLN A 44 -5.79 5.00 8.71
N HIS A 45 -5.79 4.45 7.50
CA HIS A 45 -6.99 4.23 6.69
C HIS A 45 -7.30 2.74 6.47
N CYS A 46 -6.67 1.87 7.25
CA CYS A 46 -6.89 0.42 7.32
C CYS A 46 -6.75 -0.34 6.00
N GLY A 47 -5.75 0.07 5.24
CA GLY A 47 -5.39 -0.54 3.98
C GLY A 47 -6.33 -0.15 2.85
N ARG A 48 -6.18 -0.86 1.73
CA ARG A 48 -7.06 -0.65 0.57
C ARG A 48 -8.22 -1.63 0.65
N ASP A 49 -9.34 -1.16 1.16
CA ASP A 49 -10.60 -1.93 1.26
C ASP A 49 -11.04 -2.51 -0.10
N PHE A 50 -10.70 -1.80 -1.18
CA PHE A 50 -11.08 -2.17 -2.53
C PHE A 50 -10.14 -3.14 -3.25
N ARG A 51 -8.98 -3.49 -2.67
CA ARG A 51 -8.10 -4.48 -3.30
C ARG A 51 -8.70 -5.88 -3.20
N LEU A 52 -8.76 -6.57 -4.33
CA LEU A 52 -8.98 -8.02 -4.39
C LEU A 52 -7.61 -8.68 -4.20
N SER A 53 -7.41 -9.40 -3.10
CA SER A 53 -6.36 -10.41 -3.02
C SER A 53 -7.02 -11.79 -3.00
N HIS A 54 -6.37 -12.74 -3.66
CA HIS A 54 -6.78 -14.14 -3.73
C HIS A 54 -5.88 -15.05 -2.89
N LEU A 55 -4.80 -14.52 -2.31
CA LEU A 55 -3.77 -15.30 -1.62
C LEU A 55 -3.80 -15.03 -0.11
N TRP A 56 -3.79 -13.76 0.32
CA TRP A 56 -3.78 -13.35 1.73
C TRP A 56 -4.72 -12.14 1.95
N ASP A 57 -4.90 -11.71 3.21
CA ASP A 57 -5.55 -10.43 3.49
C ASP A 57 -4.74 -9.30 2.84
N ALA A 58 -5.39 -8.56 1.94
CA ALA A 58 -4.77 -7.48 1.18
C ALA A 58 -4.09 -6.41 2.06
N TYR A 59 -4.55 -6.21 3.30
CA TYR A 59 -3.89 -5.29 4.24
C TYR A 59 -2.52 -5.82 4.67
N PHE A 60 -2.43 -7.08 5.06
CA PHE A 60 -1.16 -7.70 5.47
C PHE A 60 -0.17 -7.77 4.33
N GLU A 61 -0.61 -8.10 3.12
CA GLU A 61 0.24 -8.06 1.92
C GLU A 61 0.82 -6.66 1.69
N GLN A 62 0.01 -5.62 1.88
CA GLN A 62 0.45 -4.24 1.69
C GLN A 62 1.46 -3.81 2.74
N CYS A 63 1.16 -4.05 4.02
CA CYS A 63 2.10 -3.76 5.10
C CYS A 63 3.41 -4.52 4.93
N PHE A 64 3.35 -5.82 4.61
CA PHE A 64 4.55 -6.62 4.39
C PHE A 64 5.41 -6.04 3.27
N MET A 65 4.80 -5.68 2.14
CA MET A 65 5.52 -5.11 1.01
C MET A 65 6.11 -3.74 1.34
N THR A 66 5.37 -2.83 1.98
CA THR A 66 5.94 -1.51 2.35
C THR A 66 7.03 -1.62 3.41
N TYR A 67 6.94 -2.56 4.35
CA TYR A 67 8.04 -2.85 5.28
C TYR A 67 9.27 -3.39 4.55
N LEU A 68 9.07 -4.29 3.58
CA LEU A 68 10.16 -4.80 2.74
C LEU A 68 10.86 -3.64 2.01
N GLU A 69 10.10 -2.70 1.43
CA GLU A 69 10.63 -1.51 0.77
C GLU A 69 11.49 -0.63 1.69
N ILE A 70 11.06 -0.44 2.94
CA ILE A 70 11.82 0.28 3.97
C ILE A 70 13.14 -0.45 4.24
N CYS A 71 13.10 -1.75 4.52
CA CYS A 71 14.29 -2.56 4.80
C CYS A 71 15.29 -2.53 3.64
N LEU A 72 14.81 -2.60 2.41
CA LEU A 72 15.63 -2.58 1.19
C LEU A 72 16.26 -1.21 0.93
N SER A 73 15.51 -0.14 1.18
CA SER A 73 16.05 1.21 1.11
C SER A 73 17.21 1.37 2.09
N SER A 74 17.04 0.90 3.34
CA SER A 74 18.11 0.88 4.34
C SER A 74 19.30 0.01 3.92
N ALA A 75 19.05 -1.19 3.36
CA ALA A 75 20.09 -2.07 2.85
C ALA A 75 20.89 -1.42 1.70
N THR A 76 20.26 -0.60 0.87
CA THR A 76 20.93 0.17 -0.19
C THR A 76 21.90 1.19 0.39
N PHE A 77 21.47 1.96 1.40
CA PHE A 77 22.35 2.89 2.10
C PHE A 77 23.57 2.19 2.69
N ILE A 78 23.38 1.04 3.34
CA ILE A 78 24.46 0.25 3.95
C ILE A 78 25.37 -0.36 2.87
N GLY A 79 24.81 -0.89 1.79
CA GLY A 79 25.55 -1.50 0.69
C GLY A 79 26.48 -0.52 -0.01
N LEU A 80 26.02 0.72 -0.21
CA LEU A 80 26.81 1.81 -0.80
C LEU A 80 28.01 2.20 0.08
N TRP A 81 27.90 2.08 1.40
CA TRP A 81 28.98 2.40 2.33
C TRP A 81 29.98 1.26 2.55
N THR A 82 29.55 0.00 2.44
CA THR A 82 30.37 -1.16 2.83
C THR A 82 31.22 -1.76 1.70
N LYS A 83 31.17 -1.23 0.47
CA LYS A 83 31.92 -1.70 -0.72
C LYS A 83 31.73 -3.18 -1.10
N ARG A 84 30.79 -3.91 -0.49
CA ARG A 84 30.44 -5.31 -0.84
C ARG A 84 29.45 -5.37 -2.00
N GLY A 85 29.78 -4.70 -3.11
CA GLY A 85 28.80 -4.21 -4.08
C GLY A 85 27.93 -5.26 -4.80
N SER A 86 28.47 -6.39 -5.27
CA SER A 86 27.78 -7.21 -6.29
C SER A 86 26.57 -8.01 -5.77
N ALA A 87 26.70 -8.69 -4.62
CA ALA A 87 25.60 -9.49 -4.07
C ALA A 87 24.43 -8.62 -3.58
N TYR A 88 24.75 -7.48 -2.93
CA TYR A 88 23.74 -6.50 -2.53
C TYR A 88 23.05 -5.90 -3.75
N PHE A 89 23.79 -5.63 -4.82
CA PHE A 89 23.24 -5.06 -6.04
C PHE A 89 22.23 -5.99 -6.73
N LEU A 90 22.53 -7.29 -6.83
CA LEU A 90 21.60 -8.27 -7.41
C LEU A 90 20.33 -8.40 -6.58
N ALA A 91 20.47 -8.52 -5.25
CA ALA A 91 19.33 -8.58 -4.34
C ALA A 91 18.47 -7.31 -4.42
N MET A 92 19.10 -6.13 -4.45
CA MET A 92 18.41 -4.85 -4.59
C MET A 92 17.66 -4.72 -5.91
N SER A 93 18.29 -5.13 -7.01
CA SER A 93 17.69 -5.11 -8.35
C SER A 93 16.43 -5.99 -8.42
N PHE A 94 16.54 -7.24 -7.94
CA PHE A 94 15.41 -8.16 -7.85
C PHE A 94 14.26 -7.58 -7.02
N CYS A 95 14.59 -7.01 -5.86
CA CYS A 95 13.60 -6.45 -4.97
C CYS A 95 12.90 -5.21 -5.54
N ILE A 96 13.63 -4.28 -6.17
CA ILE A 96 13.03 -3.13 -6.87
C ILE A 96 12.06 -3.61 -7.93
N CYS A 97 12.41 -4.65 -8.70
CA CYS A 97 11.49 -5.22 -9.68
C CYS A 97 10.22 -5.78 -9.03
N THR A 98 10.33 -6.51 -7.91
CA THR A 98 9.15 -7.06 -7.21
C THR A 98 8.23 -5.98 -6.65
N THR A 99 8.78 -4.91 -6.07
CA THR A 99 7.98 -3.80 -5.50
C THR A 99 7.35 -2.95 -6.59
N MET A 100 8.04 -2.78 -7.73
CA MET A 100 7.47 -2.14 -8.91
C MET A 100 6.23 -2.89 -9.41
N ILE A 101 6.32 -4.22 -9.59
CA ILE A 101 5.18 -5.05 -10.02
C ILE A 101 4.00 -4.87 -9.06
N GLN A 102 4.27 -4.86 -7.75
CA GLN A 102 3.24 -4.66 -6.74
C GLN A 102 2.55 -3.29 -6.88
N HIS A 103 3.29 -2.19 -6.99
CA HIS A 103 2.68 -0.88 -7.21
C HIS A 103 1.89 -0.81 -8.52
N PHE A 104 2.33 -1.50 -9.57
CA PHE A 104 1.55 -1.61 -10.81
C PHE A 104 0.23 -2.32 -10.59
N VAL A 105 0.23 -3.47 -9.90
CA VAL A 105 -1.00 -4.18 -9.52
C VAL A 105 -1.89 -3.27 -8.68
N ASP A 106 -1.31 -2.51 -7.76
CA ASP A 106 -2.01 -1.60 -6.87
C ASP A 106 -2.74 -0.49 -7.62
N ILE A 107 -2.06 0.15 -8.57
CA ILE A 107 -2.63 1.17 -9.45
C ILE A 107 -3.71 0.55 -10.34
N LEU A 108 -3.44 -0.62 -10.94
CA LEU A 108 -4.40 -1.32 -11.79
C LEU A 108 -5.69 -1.65 -11.04
N MET A 109 -5.58 -2.15 -9.80
CA MET A 109 -6.73 -2.44 -8.95
C MET A 109 -7.49 -1.16 -8.57
N GLY A 110 -6.80 -0.05 -8.33
CA GLY A 110 -7.43 1.26 -8.12
C GLY A 110 -8.21 1.72 -9.34
N ILE A 111 -7.64 1.59 -10.55
CA ILE A 111 -8.31 1.91 -11.81
C ILE A 111 -9.53 1.01 -12.02
N ILE A 112 -9.38 -0.31 -11.85
CA ILE A 112 -10.49 -1.25 -11.97
C ILE A 112 -11.61 -0.89 -11.00
N TYR A 113 -11.27 -0.52 -9.76
CA TYR A 113 -12.26 -0.09 -8.77
C TYR A 113 -13.03 1.15 -9.25
N VAL A 114 -12.32 2.22 -9.63
CA VAL A 114 -12.93 3.46 -10.13
C VAL A 114 -13.77 3.20 -11.38
N CYS A 115 -13.29 2.37 -12.31
CA CYS A 115 -14.03 2.03 -13.53
C CYS A 115 -15.23 1.11 -13.30
N SER A 116 -15.15 0.18 -12.34
CA SER A 116 -16.20 -0.82 -12.10
C SER A 116 -17.31 -0.30 -11.20
N TYR A 117 -16.96 0.50 -10.19
CA TYR A 117 -17.89 0.96 -9.18
C TYR A 117 -18.20 2.45 -9.35
N GLY A 118 -17.23 3.28 -9.73
CA GLY A 118 -17.36 4.74 -9.74
C GLY A 118 -16.81 5.38 -8.46
N THR A 119 -16.98 6.70 -8.34
CA THR A 119 -16.61 7.49 -7.14
C THR A 119 -17.83 7.99 -6.36
N ASP A 120 -19.02 7.53 -6.72
CA ASP A 120 -20.26 7.99 -6.09
C ASP A 120 -20.69 7.06 -4.94
N LEU A 121 -21.66 7.52 -4.14
CA LEU A 121 -22.18 6.72 -3.03
C LEU A 121 -22.72 5.36 -3.48
N LYS A 122 -23.33 5.30 -4.66
CA LYS A 122 -23.89 4.06 -5.23
C LYS A 122 -22.80 3.03 -5.51
N ALA A 123 -21.63 3.46 -5.99
CA ALA A 123 -20.44 2.64 -6.16
C ALA A 123 -20.09 1.87 -4.88
N VAL A 124 -19.94 2.62 -3.80
CA VAL A 124 -19.50 2.13 -2.48
C VAL A 124 -20.55 1.21 -1.88
N GLN A 125 -21.83 1.57 -2.02
CA GLN A 125 -22.95 0.73 -1.59
C GLN A 125 -22.94 -0.62 -2.32
N ALA A 126 -22.85 -0.63 -3.65
CA ALA A 126 -22.82 -1.87 -4.43
C ALA A 126 -21.60 -2.76 -4.08
N PHE A 127 -20.44 -2.14 -3.82
CA PHE A 127 -19.26 -2.84 -3.33
C PHE A 127 -19.51 -3.49 -1.97
N LEU A 128 -20.08 -2.76 -1.01
CA LEU A 128 -20.39 -3.28 0.33
C LEU A 128 -21.43 -4.38 0.27
N GLU A 129 -22.52 -4.21 -0.49
CA GLU A 129 -23.56 -5.22 -0.68
C GLU A 129 -22.99 -6.56 -1.15
N LYS A 130 -22.12 -6.52 -2.16
CA LYS A 130 -21.46 -7.72 -2.67
C LYS A 130 -20.61 -8.41 -1.60
N ASN A 131 -19.88 -7.65 -0.80
CA ASN A 131 -19.06 -8.20 0.27
C ASN A 131 -19.89 -8.73 1.44
N TYR A 132 -20.98 -8.07 1.83
CA TYR A 132 -21.91 -8.61 2.85
C TYR A 132 -22.62 -9.88 2.37
N LYS A 133 -22.99 -9.96 1.08
CA LYS A 133 -23.54 -11.19 0.51
C LYS A 133 -22.55 -12.34 0.64
N ASN A 134 -21.30 -12.11 0.27
CA ASN A 134 -20.23 -13.10 0.38
C ASN A 134 -19.86 -13.42 1.85
N TYR A 135 -19.96 -12.43 2.74
CA TYR A 135 -19.81 -12.61 4.19
C TYR A 135 -20.82 -13.63 4.71
N LYS A 136 -22.11 -13.47 4.39
CA LYS A 136 -23.17 -14.41 4.80
C LYS A 136 -23.02 -15.80 4.19
N LEU A 137 -22.36 -15.89 3.03
CA LEU A 137 -21.98 -17.18 2.42
C LEU A 137 -20.75 -17.83 3.07
N GLY A 138 -20.17 -17.23 4.11
CA GLY A 138 -19.00 -17.77 4.81
C GLY A 138 -17.69 -17.60 4.05
N GLN A 139 -17.62 -16.71 3.04
CA GLN A 139 -16.39 -16.51 2.28
C GLN A 139 -15.34 -15.82 3.13
N PHE A 140 -14.24 -16.53 3.41
CA PHE A 140 -13.16 -16.08 4.27
C PHE A 140 -12.65 -14.66 3.96
N PHE A 141 -12.37 -14.35 2.69
CA PHE A 141 -11.87 -13.03 2.29
C PHE A 141 -12.88 -11.90 2.52
N SER A 142 -14.17 -12.16 2.33
CA SER A 142 -15.21 -11.16 2.60
C SER A 142 -15.46 -10.98 4.09
N ILE A 143 -15.30 -12.04 4.90
CA ILE A 143 -15.34 -11.95 6.36
C ILE A 143 -14.23 -11.02 6.85
N GLN A 144 -12.97 -11.32 6.53
CA GLN A 144 -11.83 -10.49 6.94
C GLN A 144 -11.98 -9.03 6.48
N LYS A 145 -12.46 -8.82 5.26
CA LYS A 145 -12.66 -7.49 4.69
C LYS A 145 -13.72 -6.67 5.43
N ILE A 146 -14.92 -7.22 5.64
CA ILE A 146 -15.99 -6.52 6.37
C ILE A 146 -15.56 -6.26 7.81
N ASN A 147 -14.95 -7.25 8.47
CA ASN A 147 -14.44 -7.14 9.83
C ASN A 147 -13.46 -5.98 9.97
N ARG A 148 -12.55 -5.83 9.00
CA ARG A 148 -11.59 -4.72 8.97
C ARG A 148 -12.28 -3.39 8.76
N ILE A 149 -13.22 -3.29 7.81
CA ILE A 149 -13.96 -2.06 7.52
C ILE A 149 -14.68 -1.57 8.78
N HIS A 150 -15.42 -2.45 9.47
CA HIS A 150 -16.17 -2.09 10.68
C HIS A 150 -15.27 -1.62 11.81
N ASN A 151 -14.25 -2.42 12.13
CA ASN A 151 -13.35 -2.13 13.24
C ASN A 151 -12.48 -0.91 12.99
N CYS A 152 -12.10 -0.65 11.74
CA CYS A 152 -11.30 0.50 11.38
C CYS A 152 -12.10 1.79 11.42
N HIS A 153 -13.13 1.84 10.59
CA HIS A 153 -13.89 3.06 10.33
C HIS A 153 -14.93 3.32 11.42
N LYS A 154 -15.03 2.41 12.39
CA LYS A 154 -16.01 2.44 13.49
C LYS A 154 -17.40 2.65 12.93
N CYS A 155 -17.77 1.77 12.00
CA CYS A 155 -19.02 1.79 11.26
C CYS A 155 -19.67 0.41 11.25
N CYS A 156 -20.97 0.33 10.98
CA CYS A 156 -21.72 -0.90 10.81
C CYS A 156 -22.79 -0.71 9.73
N GLY A 157 -23.03 -1.75 8.94
CA GLY A 157 -23.98 -1.68 7.83
C GLY A 157 -23.45 -0.88 6.65
N ILE A 158 -24.29 -0.74 5.64
CA ILE A 158 -24.06 0.09 4.46
C ILE A 158 -24.41 1.54 4.82
N GLU A 159 -25.65 1.77 5.24
CA GLU A 159 -26.18 3.06 5.66
C GLU A 159 -26.27 3.18 7.20
N GLY A 160 -26.33 2.05 7.91
CA GLY A 160 -26.24 2.02 9.37
C GLY A 160 -26.56 0.66 9.99
N VAL A 161 -26.63 0.63 11.32
CA VAL A 161 -26.92 -0.58 12.12
C VAL A 161 -28.31 -1.18 11.87
N GLU A 162 -29.21 -0.40 11.25
CA GLU A 162 -30.56 -0.87 10.92
C GLU A 162 -30.61 -1.76 9.69
N ASP A 163 -29.52 -1.83 8.92
CA ASP A 163 -29.50 -2.58 7.67
C ASP A 163 -29.66 -4.09 7.89
N SER A 164 -30.51 -4.71 7.06
CA SER A 164 -30.75 -6.15 7.09
C SER A 164 -29.51 -6.99 6.75
N VAL A 165 -28.50 -6.39 6.10
CA VAL A 165 -27.26 -7.08 5.74
C VAL A 165 -26.38 -7.40 6.95
N VAL A 166 -26.52 -6.68 8.06
CA VAL A 166 -25.73 -6.90 9.30
C VAL A 166 -26.50 -7.59 10.42
N ARG A 167 -27.80 -7.83 10.24
CA ARG A 167 -28.65 -8.53 11.23
C ARG A 167 -28.57 -10.04 11.05
N TYR A 168 -28.34 -10.75 12.16
CA TYR A 168 -28.54 -12.20 12.27
C TYR A 168 -29.97 -12.52 12.70
N ASP A 169 -30.48 -11.79 13.69
CA ASP A 169 -31.88 -11.82 14.13
C ASP A 169 -32.35 -10.38 14.48
N ASN A 170 -33.50 -10.25 15.15
CA ASN A 170 -34.07 -8.95 15.51
C ASN A 170 -33.21 -8.12 16.47
N ASN A 171 -32.37 -8.75 17.30
CA ASN A 171 -31.58 -8.09 18.34
C ASN A 171 -30.06 -8.27 18.18
N THR A 172 -29.61 -9.24 17.40
CA THR A 172 -28.19 -9.56 17.22
C THR A 172 -27.67 -9.14 15.86
N LEU A 173 -26.50 -8.51 15.90
CA LEU A 173 -25.77 -8.07 14.72
C LEU A 173 -24.54 -8.94 14.51
N ILE A 174 -23.91 -8.82 13.34
CA ILE A 174 -22.60 -9.43 13.14
C ILE A 174 -21.62 -8.92 14.21
N PRO A 175 -20.78 -9.79 14.81
CA PRO A 175 -19.95 -9.42 15.97
C PRO A 175 -19.08 -8.19 15.72
N ASP A 176 -18.58 -8.06 14.50
CA ASP A 176 -17.66 -7.02 14.07
C ASP A 176 -18.27 -5.62 13.98
N CYS A 177 -19.60 -5.51 14.03
CA CYS A 177 -20.28 -4.22 14.18
C CYS A 177 -20.07 -3.58 15.56
N CYS A 178 -19.48 -4.30 16.51
CA CYS A 178 -19.21 -3.83 17.86
C CYS A 178 -17.70 -3.81 18.16
N PRO A 179 -17.25 -3.01 19.14
CA PRO A 179 -15.91 -3.13 19.69
C PRO A 179 -15.60 -4.56 20.16
N SER A 180 -14.36 -5.00 19.96
CA SER A 180 -13.89 -6.35 20.31
C SER A 180 -14.01 -6.73 21.79
N THR A 181 -14.27 -5.75 22.67
CA THR A 181 -14.55 -5.97 24.09
C THR A 181 -15.97 -6.48 24.37
N ILE A 182 -16.85 -6.48 23.37
CA ILE A 182 -18.26 -6.84 23.50
C ILE A 182 -18.47 -8.28 23.01
N THR A 183 -18.94 -9.16 23.90
CA THR A 183 -19.16 -10.58 23.60
C THR A 183 -20.41 -10.86 22.78
N THR A 184 -21.43 -10.01 22.88
CA THR A 184 -22.68 -10.12 22.11
C THR A 184 -23.01 -8.76 21.53
N CYS A 185 -22.95 -8.67 20.19
CA CYS A 185 -23.20 -7.42 19.49
C CYS A 185 -24.70 -7.20 19.29
N THR A 186 -25.20 -6.10 19.85
CA THR A 186 -26.60 -5.68 19.82
C THR A 186 -26.71 -4.27 19.24
N LEU A 187 -27.91 -3.87 18.80
CA LEU A 187 -28.16 -2.57 18.17
C LEU A 187 -27.66 -1.37 18.99
N ASP A 188 -27.84 -1.40 20.32
CA ASP A 188 -27.41 -0.35 21.25
C ASP A 188 -25.90 -0.26 21.45
N LYS A 189 -25.17 -1.34 21.16
CA LYS A 189 -23.72 -1.46 21.38
C LYS A 189 -22.89 -1.30 20.11
N ALA A 190 -23.54 -1.38 18.95
CA ALA A 190 -22.89 -1.33 17.66
C ALA A 190 -22.48 0.08 17.25
N PHE A 191 -21.56 0.16 16.30
CA PHE A 191 -21.17 1.39 15.64
C PHE A 191 -22.32 1.97 14.84
N GLN A 192 -22.93 3.06 15.31
CA GLN A 192 -24.18 3.58 14.74
C GLN A 192 -24.06 4.12 13.31
N MET A 193 -22.86 4.52 12.88
CA MET A 193 -22.65 5.10 11.55
C MET A 193 -22.58 4.03 10.45
N GLY A 194 -23.19 4.30 9.30
CA GLY A 194 -23.05 3.49 8.08
C GLY A 194 -21.63 3.51 7.51
N CYS A 195 -21.19 2.39 6.93
CA CYS A 195 -19.86 2.30 6.33
C CYS A 195 -19.74 2.99 4.97
N ALA A 196 -20.81 3.09 4.18
CA ALA A 196 -20.76 3.76 2.89
C ALA A 196 -20.37 5.25 2.98
N PRO A 197 -21.02 6.09 3.82
CA PRO A 197 -20.60 7.47 3.98
C PRO A 197 -19.20 7.60 4.59
N LYS A 198 -18.83 6.71 5.53
CA LYS A 198 -17.48 6.72 6.12
C LYS A 198 -16.36 6.39 5.14
N LEU A 199 -16.60 5.47 4.22
CA LEU A 199 -15.64 5.14 3.17
C LEU A 199 -15.48 6.29 2.16
N LEU A 200 -16.55 7.02 1.86
CA LEU A 200 -16.47 8.22 1.01
C LEU A 200 -15.71 9.37 1.67
N GLU A 201 -15.88 9.60 2.96
CA GLU A 201 -15.10 10.62 3.69
C GLU A 201 -13.59 10.38 3.56
N ASN A 202 -13.17 9.11 3.40
CA ASN A 202 -11.78 8.70 3.24
C ASN A 202 -11.31 8.62 1.78
N GLU A 203 -12.15 8.95 0.80
CA GLU A 203 -11.79 8.92 -0.63
C GLU A 203 -10.52 9.74 -0.96
N PRO A 204 -10.29 10.95 -0.39
CA PRO A 204 -9.08 11.71 -0.65
C PRO A 204 -7.81 10.95 -0.25
N ALA A 205 -7.84 10.18 0.85
CA ALA A 205 -6.69 9.40 1.31
C ALA A 205 -6.31 8.30 0.30
N ILE A 206 -7.32 7.69 -0.35
CA ILE A 206 -7.11 6.69 -1.41
C ILE A 206 -6.41 7.33 -2.62
N ILE A 207 -6.85 8.54 -3.01
CA ILE A 207 -6.22 9.28 -4.10
C ILE A 207 -4.76 9.59 -3.77
N TYR A 208 -4.48 10.13 -2.58
CA TYR A 208 -3.10 10.40 -2.15
C TYR A 208 -2.25 9.13 -2.19
N PHE A 209 -2.76 8.01 -1.69
CA PHE A 209 -2.06 6.73 -1.73
C PHE A 209 -1.67 6.31 -3.16
N HIS A 210 -2.60 6.40 -4.12
CA HIS A 210 -2.32 6.07 -5.51
C HIS A 210 -1.33 7.04 -6.16
N THR A 211 -1.41 8.33 -5.85
CA THR A 211 -0.44 9.32 -6.30
C THR A 211 0.96 9.01 -5.77
N PHE A 212 1.11 8.72 -4.48
CA PHE A 212 2.39 8.32 -3.90
C PHE A 212 2.92 7.00 -4.48
N SER A 213 2.04 6.07 -4.83
CA SER A 213 2.41 4.81 -5.51
C SER A 213 2.97 5.08 -6.91
N ALA A 214 2.34 5.95 -7.69
CA ALA A 214 2.83 6.35 -9.00
C ALA A 214 4.19 7.08 -8.91
N ILE A 215 4.34 7.98 -7.94
CA ILE A 215 5.62 8.67 -7.66
C ILE A 215 6.70 7.66 -7.27
N SER A 216 6.37 6.68 -6.42
CA SER A 216 7.30 5.63 -5.99
C SER A 216 7.80 4.79 -7.16
N ILE A 217 6.93 4.44 -8.12
CA ILE A 217 7.32 3.76 -9.37
C ILE A 217 8.34 4.59 -10.16
N VAL A 218 8.15 5.89 -10.29
CA VAL A 218 9.10 6.77 -11.01
C VAL A 218 10.47 6.75 -10.34
N PHE A 219 10.52 6.86 -9.00
CA PHE A 219 11.77 6.77 -8.25
C PHE A 219 12.41 5.38 -8.31
N GLN A 220 11.62 4.31 -8.30
CA GLN A 220 12.11 2.95 -8.48
C GLN A 220 12.77 2.78 -9.86
N PHE A 221 12.12 3.24 -10.95
CA PHE A 221 12.71 3.22 -12.30
C PHE A 221 14.03 4.02 -12.36
N TYR A 222 14.05 5.21 -11.77
CA TYR A 222 15.27 6.02 -11.74
C TYR A 222 16.38 5.33 -10.96
N THR A 223 16.07 4.80 -9.77
CA THR A 223 17.02 4.06 -8.91
C THR A 223 17.56 2.83 -9.63
N TYR A 224 16.68 2.04 -10.24
CA TYR A 224 17.04 0.86 -11.03
C TYR A 224 17.99 1.21 -12.18
N ARG A 225 17.70 2.27 -12.93
CA ARG A 225 18.56 2.74 -14.03
C ARG A 225 19.92 3.21 -13.52
N MET A 226 19.96 3.99 -12.44
CA MET A 226 21.20 4.51 -11.86
C MET A 226 22.06 3.38 -11.30
N LEU A 227 21.43 2.39 -10.66
CA LEU A 227 22.09 1.16 -10.26
C LEU A 227 22.76 0.53 -11.48
N LEU A 228 22.01 0.21 -12.54
CA LEU A 228 22.56 -0.43 -13.74
C LEU A 228 23.77 0.32 -14.32
N ILE A 229 23.72 1.65 -14.41
CA ILE A 229 24.83 2.48 -14.89
C ILE A 229 26.05 2.44 -13.95
N THR A 230 25.84 2.27 -12.63
CA THR A 230 26.95 2.16 -11.67
C THR A 230 27.71 0.83 -11.83
N PHE A 231 27.00 -0.20 -12.27
CA PHE A 231 27.53 -1.57 -12.35
C PHE A 231 28.21 -1.88 -13.69
N VAL A 232 27.74 -1.29 -14.79
CA VAL A 232 28.33 -1.38 -16.14
C VAL A 232 29.49 -0.41 -16.31
#